data_AF-A0A1I2HHC7-F1
#
_entry.id   AF-A0A1I2HHC7-F1
#
_cell.length_a   1.000
_cell.length_b   1.000
_cell.length_c   1.000
_cell.angle_alpha   90.00
_cell.angle_beta   90.00
_cell.angle_gamma   90.00
#
_symmetry.space_group_name_H-M   'P 1'
#
loop_
_entity.id
_entity.type
_entity.pdbx_description
1 polymer ?
#
loop_
_entity_poly.entity_id
_entity_poly.type
_entity_poly.pdbx_seq_one_letter_code
_entity_poly.pdbx_strand_id
1 'polypeptide(L)'
;MSPLQNLLGVFSAAHAPAWPAFDAVPGVQWRDARPLENPDGTGPDMSHYRSGNLLLAGFGMVDVPDGKTGEDAGTKQDNEGNVGVTLNGDANAVQSIALVKFYPSENLQEILQHQLGGDAAIKSIGGSCELDFGTTAANTQKNAFYQITLGASAAPVFAEAFIDDDGGNQGPGSTTFVFYRSKPAQRMEAMRCKET
;
A
#
# COMPACT_ATOMS: atom_id res chain seq x y z
N MET A 1 -17.45 -1.41 7.53
CA MET A 1 -16.19 -0.80 7.06
C MET A 1 -15.29 -1.93 6.56
N SER A 2 -14.62 -1.74 5.43
CA SER A 2 -13.71 -2.76 4.87
C SER A 2 -12.46 -2.93 5.75
N PRO A 3 -11.69 -4.03 5.60
CA PRO A 3 -10.41 -4.18 6.28
C PRO A 3 -9.45 -3.02 6.05
N LEU A 4 -9.35 -2.52 4.81
CA LEU A 4 -8.50 -1.37 4.51
C LEU A 4 -8.99 -0.09 5.21
N GLN A 5 -10.30 0.18 5.19
CA GLN A 5 -10.82 1.37 5.87
C GLN A 5 -10.59 1.31 7.38
N ASN A 6 -10.71 0.14 8.02
CA ASN A 6 -10.39 -0.03 9.44
C ASN A 6 -8.91 0.28 9.71
N LEU A 7 -8.02 -0.23 8.85
CA LEU A 7 -6.58 -0.01 8.97
C LEU A 7 -6.20 1.47 8.81
N LEU A 8 -6.71 2.12 7.76
CA LEU A 8 -6.48 3.55 7.54
C LEU A 8 -7.13 4.40 8.62
N GLY A 9 -8.24 3.94 9.21
CA GLY A 9 -8.88 4.60 10.36
C GLY A 9 -7.92 4.76 11.54
N VAL A 10 -7.21 3.71 11.92
CA VAL A 10 -6.16 3.78 12.96
C VAL A 10 -5.01 4.70 12.51
N PHE A 11 -4.56 4.55 11.26
CA PHE A 11 -3.44 5.31 10.71
C PHE A 11 -3.70 6.82 10.63
N SER A 12 -4.97 7.21 10.43
CA SER A 12 -5.44 8.60 10.31
C SER A 12 -5.52 9.38 11.63
N ALA A 13 -4.96 8.84 12.72
CA ALA A 13 -4.88 9.58 13.98
C ALA A 13 -4.03 10.86 13.83
N ALA A 14 -4.37 11.90 14.61
CA ALA A 14 -3.68 13.19 14.59
C ALA A 14 -2.16 13.06 14.82
N HIS A 15 -1.75 12.10 15.64
CA HIS A 15 -0.34 11.74 15.86
C HIS A 15 -0.03 10.34 15.32
N ALA A 16 1.24 10.05 15.07
CA ALA A 16 1.67 8.76 14.55
C ALA A 16 1.24 7.66 15.53
N PRO A 17 0.41 6.69 15.12
CA PRO A 17 -0.08 5.68 16.05
C PRO A 17 1.06 4.72 16.43
N ALA A 18 1.14 4.41 17.72
CA ALA A 18 2.06 3.40 18.21
C ALA A 18 1.70 2.01 17.67
N TRP A 19 2.68 1.13 17.54
CA TRP A 19 2.50 -0.23 17.03
C TRP A 19 1.33 -1.01 17.63
N PRO A 20 1.07 -0.99 18.96
CA PRO A 20 -0.05 -1.73 19.55
C PRO A 20 -1.44 -1.27 19.10
N ALA A 21 -1.57 -0.05 18.57
CA ALA A 21 -2.84 0.44 18.02
C ALA A 21 -3.32 -0.42 16.83
N PHE A 22 -2.42 -1.16 16.20
CA PHE A 22 -2.70 -2.00 15.03
C PHE A 22 -3.00 -3.47 15.39
N ASP A 23 -2.83 -3.90 16.64
CA ASP A 23 -2.88 -5.33 17.02
C ASP A 23 -4.22 -6.01 16.72
N ALA A 24 -5.32 -5.25 16.84
CA ALA A 24 -6.68 -5.78 16.72
C ALA A 24 -7.50 -5.10 15.61
N VAL A 25 -6.84 -4.60 14.55
CA VAL A 25 -7.54 -4.00 13.40
C VAL A 25 -8.44 -5.05 12.73
N PRO A 26 -9.77 -4.86 12.69
CA PRO A 26 -10.67 -5.87 12.13
C PRO A 26 -10.40 -6.12 10.65
N GLY A 27 -10.19 -7.40 10.30
CA GLY A 27 -9.95 -7.85 8.94
C GLY A 27 -8.48 -7.89 8.50
N VAL A 28 -7.54 -7.52 9.38
CA VAL A 28 -6.10 -7.67 9.14
C VAL A 28 -5.59 -8.90 9.91
N GLN A 29 -4.85 -9.76 9.23
CA GLN A 29 -4.22 -10.94 9.79
C GLN A 29 -2.71 -10.73 9.85
N TRP A 30 -2.19 -10.50 11.05
CA TRP A 30 -0.75 -10.33 11.23
C TRP A 30 -0.02 -11.66 11.17
N ARG A 31 1.02 -11.72 10.33
CA ARG A 31 1.98 -12.83 10.32
C ARG A 31 3.00 -12.64 11.44
N ASP A 32 3.47 -11.40 11.61
CA ASP A 32 4.43 -11.05 12.65
C ASP A 32 3.70 -10.61 13.92
N ALA A 33 4.04 -11.20 15.06
CA ALA A 33 3.37 -10.91 16.34
C ALA A 33 3.65 -9.50 16.88
N ARG A 34 4.77 -8.90 16.49
CA ARG A 34 5.27 -7.58 16.92
C ARG A 34 6.10 -6.95 15.80
N PRO A 35 6.39 -5.64 15.82
CA PRO A 35 7.37 -5.06 14.91
C PRO A 35 8.73 -5.74 15.02
N LEU A 36 9.36 -5.95 13.88
CA LEU A 36 10.71 -6.48 13.71
C LEU A 36 11.62 -5.35 13.22
N GLU A 37 12.91 -5.44 13.54
CA GLU A 37 13.92 -4.53 12.98
C GLU A 37 14.01 -4.72 11.46
N ASN A 38 14.15 -3.62 10.73
CA ASN A 38 14.32 -3.59 9.29
C ASN A 38 15.77 -3.21 8.94
N PRO A 39 16.66 -4.18 8.66
CA PRO A 39 18.04 -3.88 8.30
C PRO A 39 18.16 -3.18 6.95
N ASP A 40 17.17 -3.34 6.08
CA ASP A 40 17.12 -2.74 4.74
C ASP A 40 16.45 -1.35 4.74
N GLY A 41 16.04 -0.87 5.92
CA GLY A 41 15.45 0.45 6.09
C GLY A 41 16.42 1.56 5.70
N THR A 42 16.02 2.39 4.75
CA THR A 42 16.87 3.50 4.25
C THR A 42 16.84 4.75 5.15
N GLY A 43 16.08 4.70 6.24
CA GLY A 43 15.85 5.83 7.15
C GLY A 43 15.29 5.40 8.51
N PRO A 44 15.37 6.28 9.52
CA PRO A 44 14.93 5.98 10.89
C PRO A 44 13.43 5.66 10.99
N ASP A 45 12.64 6.27 10.12
CA ASP A 45 11.20 6.09 9.92
C ASP A 45 10.80 4.77 9.23
N MET A 46 11.80 4.00 8.79
CA MET A 46 11.64 2.65 8.22
C MET A 46 12.49 1.62 8.95
N SER A 47 12.97 1.93 10.16
CA SER A 47 13.83 1.04 10.95
C SER A 47 13.12 -0.19 11.49
N HIS A 48 11.78 -0.21 11.46
CA HIS A 48 10.96 -1.33 11.89
C HIS A 48 9.84 -1.62 10.88
N TYR A 49 9.44 -2.89 10.81
CA TYR A 49 8.30 -3.31 10.02
C TYR A 49 7.45 -4.37 10.72
N ARG A 50 6.21 -4.54 10.28
CA ARG A 50 5.34 -5.66 10.66
C ARG A 50 4.50 -6.08 9.46
N SER A 51 4.49 -7.37 9.17
CA SER A 51 3.80 -7.92 8.01
C SER A 51 2.53 -8.66 8.39
N GLY A 52 1.56 -8.60 7.47
CA GLY A 52 0.31 -9.34 7.55
C GLY A 52 -0.37 -9.38 6.19
N ASN A 53 -1.66 -9.70 6.21
CA ASN A 53 -2.51 -9.76 5.03
C ASN A 53 -3.89 -9.16 5.34
N LEU A 54 -4.56 -8.66 4.31
CA LEU A 54 -5.98 -8.30 4.39
C LEU A 54 -6.68 -8.63 3.06
N LEU A 55 -8.00 -8.69 3.08
CA LEU A 55 -8.82 -8.92 1.89
C LEU A 55 -9.45 -7.61 1.43
N LEU A 56 -9.11 -7.18 0.22
CA LEU A 56 -9.79 -6.10 -0.50
C LEU A 56 -11.12 -6.61 -1.08
N ALA A 57 -12.13 -5.76 -1.03
CA ALA A 57 -13.44 -6.01 -1.64
C ALA A 57 -13.40 -5.78 -3.16
N GLY A 58 -14.30 -6.46 -3.89
CA GLY A 58 -14.47 -6.30 -5.33
C GLY A 58 -13.70 -7.30 -6.19
N PHE A 59 -13.03 -8.27 -5.59
CA PHE A 59 -12.16 -9.24 -6.27
C PHE A 59 -12.66 -10.68 -6.16
N GLY A 60 -12.30 -11.48 -7.17
CA GLY A 60 -12.65 -12.90 -7.28
C GLY A 60 -11.46 -13.84 -7.15
N MET A 61 -11.72 -15.13 -7.34
CA MET A 61 -10.69 -16.16 -7.36
C MET A 61 -9.91 -16.10 -8.68
N VAL A 62 -8.58 -16.16 -8.57
CA VAL A 62 -7.64 -16.21 -9.69
C VAL A 62 -6.53 -17.20 -9.38
N ASP A 63 -5.80 -17.63 -10.41
CA ASP A 63 -4.53 -18.32 -10.20
C ASP A 63 -3.52 -17.32 -9.63
N VAL A 64 -2.78 -17.67 -8.59
CA VAL A 64 -1.64 -16.88 -8.08
C VAL A 64 -0.44 -17.81 -7.88
N PRO A 65 0.80 -17.28 -7.88
CA PRO A 65 1.96 -18.10 -7.53
C PRO A 65 1.76 -18.80 -6.18
N ASP A 66 2.09 -20.09 -6.12
CA ASP A 66 1.93 -20.91 -4.90
C ASP A 66 3.04 -20.67 -3.86
N GLY A 67 4.01 -19.83 -4.18
CA GLY A 67 5.15 -19.47 -3.33
C GLY A 67 6.34 -20.44 -3.43
N LYS A 68 6.24 -21.49 -4.25
CA LYS A 68 7.38 -22.37 -4.55
C LYS A 68 8.23 -21.76 -5.65
N THR A 69 9.49 -22.17 -5.71
CA THR A 69 10.49 -21.66 -6.67
C THR A 69 11.11 -22.82 -7.45
N GLY A 70 11.68 -22.53 -8.62
CA GLY A 70 12.34 -23.53 -9.46
C GLY A 70 11.37 -24.44 -10.20
N GLU A 71 11.74 -25.71 -10.41
CA GLU A 71 10.94 -26.70 -11.15
C GLU A 71 9.60 -27.02 -10.45
N ASP A 72 9.50 -26.76 -9.15
CA ASP A 72 8.29 -26.95 -8.35
C ASP A 72 7.37 -25.72 -8.35
N ALA A 73 7.75 -24.64 -9.05
CA ALA A 73 6.93 -23.44 -9.15
C ALA A 73 5.61 -23.75 -9.84
N GLY A 74 4.51 -23.37 -9.21
CA GLY A 74 3.18 -23.56 -9.76
C GLY A 74 2.22 -22.44 -9.36
N THR A 75 0.95 -22.65 -9.66
CA THR A 75 -0.13 -21.76 -9.23
C THR A 75 -1.04 -22.44 -8.24
N LYS A 76 -1.69 -21.63 -7.41
CA LYS A 76 -2.83 -22.01 -6.57
C LYS A 76 -3.99 -21.06 -6.84
N GLN A 77 -5.20 -21.48 -6.54
CA GLN A 77 -6.35 -20.58 -6.53
C GLN A 77 -6.35 -19.75 -5.23
N ASP A 78 -6.41 -18.43 -5.36
CA ASP A 78 -6.56 -17.48 -4.24
C ASP A 78 -7.43 -16.29 -4.67
N ASN A 79 -7.92 -15.49 -3.73
CA ASN A 79 -8.65 -14.27 -4.07
C ASN A 79 -7.65 -13.18 -4.50
N GLU A 80 -7.87 -12.55 -5.65
CA GLU A 80 -6.98 -11.49 -6.18
C GLU A 80 -6.87 -10.27 -5.23
N GLY A 81 -7.90 -10.04 -4.42
CA GLY A 81 -7.92 -9.01 -3.39
C GLY A 81 -7.17 -9.38 -2.11
N ASN A 82 -6.62 -10.60 -2.00
CA ASN A 82 -5.77 -10.97 -0.88
C ASN A 82 -4.41 -10.29 -1.05
N VAL A 83 -4.19 -9.22 -0.28
CA VAL A 83 -2.98 -8.40 -0.38
C VAL A 83 -2.05 -8.64 0.79
N GLY A 84 -0.76 -8.61 0.51
CA GLY A 84 0.25 -8.45 1.55
C GLY A 84 0.17 -7.04 2.14
N VAL A 85 0.26 -6.93 3.45
CA VAL A 85 0.26 -5.67 4.20
C VAL A 85 1.60 -5.56 4.92
N THR A 86 2.27 -4.42 4.80
CA THR A 86 3.47 -4.09 5.59
C THR A 86 3.26 -2.74 6.26
N LEU A 87 3.29 -2.72 7.58
CA LEU A 87 3.45 -1.49 8.35
C LEU A 87 4.94 -1.18 8.42
N ASN A 88 5.33 0.06 8.11
CA ASN A 88 6.70 0.55 8.31
C ASN A 88 6.71 1.69 9.30
N GLY A 89 7.73 1.76 10.13
CA GLY A 89 7.84 2.79 11.14
C GLY A 89 9.20 2.87 11.81
N ASP A 90 9.24 3.68 12.85
CA ASP A 90 10.36 3.76 13.78
C ASP A 90 10.13 2.83 14.99
N ALA A 91 11.02 2.89 15.98
CA ALA A 91 10.92 2.08 17.20
C ALA A 91 9.62 2.31 18.00
N ASN A 92 8.90 3.41 17.78
CA ASN A 92 7.75 3.83 18.57
C ASN A 92 6.43 3.80 17.78
N ALA A 93 6.45 4.20 16.51
CA ALA A 93 5.22 4.47 15.77
C ALA A 93 5.30 4.07 14.29
N VAL A 94 4.12 3.80 13.72
CA VAL A 94 3.94 3.50 12.30
C VAL A 94 3.91 4.81 11.50
N GLN A 95 4.71 4.86 10.43
CA GLN A 95 4.90 6.04 9.58
C GLN A 95 4.31 5.85 8.18
N SER A 96 4.27 4.61 7.68
CA SER A 96 3.64 4.27 6.41
C SER A 96 3.07 2.85 6.39
N ILE A 97 2.19 2.61 5.42
CA ILE A 97 1.57 1.29 5.18
C ILE A 97 1.75 0.97 3.71
N ALA A 98 2.29 -0.19 3.38
CA ALA A 98 2.34 -0.71 2.02
C ALA A 98 1.38 -1.88 1.85
N LEU A 99 0.64 -1.89 0.75
CA LEU A 99 -0.15 -3.03 0.29
C LEU A 99 0.39 -3.50 -1.04
N VAL A 100 0.60 -4.80 -1.18
CA VAL A 100 1.01 -5.43 -2.44
C VAL A 100 -0.07 -6.42 -2.85
N LYS A 101 -0.71 -6.12 -3.98
CA LYS A 101 -1.73 -6.95 -4.61
C LYS A 101 -1.10 -7.67 -5.80
N PHE A 102 -1.39 -8.97 -5.94
CA PHE A 102 -1.04 -9.71 -7.15
C PHE A 102 -1.76 -9.14 -8.36
N TYR A 103 -1.12 -9.21 -9.51
CA TYR A 103 -1.57 -8.69 -10.80
C TYR A 103 -1.57 -7.15 -10.90
N PRO A 104 -1.02 -6.62 -12.01
CA PRO A 104 -1.20 -5.24 -12.43
C PRO A 104 -2.68 -4.87 -12.57
N SER A 105 -3.02 -3.63 -12.19
CA SER A 105 -4.35 -3.08 -12.40
C SER A 105 -4.27 -1.57 -12.61
N GLU A 106 -4.77 -1.09 -13.74
CA GLU A 106 -4.82 0.34 -14.07
C GLU A 106 -5.95 1.10 -13.34
N ASN A 107 -6.94 0.38 -12.78
CA ASN A 107 -8.09 0.95 -12.09
C ASN A 107 -7.78 1.38 -10.64
N LEU A 108 -6.63 2.02 -10.41
CA LEU A 108 -6.06 2.29 -9.06
C LEU A 108 -7.04 3.04 -8.14
N GLN A 109 -7.68 4.10 -8.64
CA GLN A 109 -8.62 4.88 -7.85
C GLN A 109 -9.89 4.09 -7.52
N GLU A 110 -10.42 3.32 -8.46
CA GLU A 110 -11.62 2.50 -8.27
C GLU A 110 -11.40 1.43 -7.20
N ILE A 111 -10.22 0.79 -7.21
CA ILE A 111 -9.84 -0.17 -6.17
C ILE A 111 -9.93 0.47 -4.78
N LEU A 112 -9.34 1.66 -4.60
CA LEU A 112 -9.41 2.39 -3.33
C LEU A 112 -10.85 2.78 -2.99
N GLN A 113 -11.62 3.29 -3.96
CA GLN A 113 -13.02 3.68 -3.76
C GLN A 113 -13.89 2.52 -3.25
N HIS A 114 -13.73 1.32 -3.81
CA HIS A 114 -14.46 0.13 -3.37
C HIS A 114 -14.13 -0.29 -1.92
N GLN A 115 -13.01 0.17 -1.36
CA GLN A 115 -12.67 -0.10 0.02
C GLN A 115 -13.25 0.91 1.00
N LEU A 116 -13.66 2.09 0.54
CA LEU A 116 -14.08 3.17 1.40
C LEU A 116 -15.61 3.29 1.38
N GLY A 117 -16.24 3.25 2.54
CA GLY A 117 -17.66 3.56 2.71
C GLY A 117 -17.91 4.81 3.56
N GLY A 118 -19.16 5.28 3.59
CA GLY A 118 -19.59 6.42 4.41
C GLY A 118 -19.13 7.77 3.84
N ASP A 119 -18.71 8.69 4.72
CA ASP A 119 -18.27 10.07 4.39
C ASP A 119 -16.83 10.14 3.86
N ALA A 120 -16.27 8.99 3.45
CA ALA A 120 -14.91 8.94 2.94
C ALA A 120 -14.80 9.56 1.54
N ALA A 121 -13.75 10.33 1.30
CA ALA A 121 -13.49 10.99 0.03
C ALA A 121 -12.07 10.68 -0.47
N ILE A 122 -11.94 10.52 -1.79
CA ILE A 122 -10.66 10.39 -2.49
C ILE A 122 -10.54 11.55 -3.46
N LYS A 123 -9.42 12.28 -3.38
CA LYS A 123 -9.05 13.34 -4.30
C LYS A 123 -7.72 12.98 -4.96
N SER A 124 -7.64 13.00 -6.29
CA SER A 124 -6.36 12.95 -6.98
C SER A 124 -5.53 14.20 -6.66
N ILE A 125 -4.26 14.01 -6.35
CA ILE A 125 -3.32 15.11 -6.06
C ILE A 125 -2.11 15.09 -6.99
N GLY A 126 -1.95 14.04 -7.80
CA GLY A 126 -1.00 14.02 -8.90
C GLY A 126 -0.88 12.67 -9.58
N GLY A 127 -0.16 12.66 -10.69
CA GLY A 127 0.12 11.47 -11.49
C GLY A 127 0.86 11.84 -12.76
N SER A 128 0.84 10.96 -13.77
CA SER A 128 1.52 11.18 -15.06
C SER A 128 2.97 11.64 -14.87
N CYS A 129 3.68 10.94 -13.99
CA CYS A 129 5.06 11.25 -13.62
C CYS A 129 6.01 10.95 -14.78
N GLU A 130 7.05 11.78 -14.94
CA GLU A 130 8.00 11.60 -16.04
C GLU A 130 9.07 10.56 -15.70
N LEU A 131 9.44 10.43 -14.43
CA LEU A 131 10.59 9.64 -13.98
C LEU A 131 10.22 8.58 -12.94
N ASP A 132 10.93 7.46 -12.95
CA ASP A 132 10.92 6.50 -11.85
C ASP A 132 11.65 7.07 -10.63
N PHE A 133 11.10 6.85 -9.43
CA PHE A 133 11.60 7.46 -8.21
C PHE A 133 13.08 7.12 -7.95
N GLY A 134 13.87 8.16 -7.66
CA GLY A 134 15.29 8.02 -7.36
C GLY A 134 16.17 7.74 -8.58
N THR A 135 15.62 7.81 -9.80
CA THR A 135 16.35 7.55 -11.04
C THR A 135 16.15 8.68 -12.06
N THR A 136 16.85 8.58 -13.19
CA THR A 136 16.63 9.41 -14.38
C THR A 136 15.91 8.66 -15.51
N ALA A 137 15.44 7.43 -15.25
CA ALA A 137 14.72 6.62 -16.22
C ALA A 137 13.27 7.10 -16.36
N ALA A 138 12.68 6.91 -17.54
CA ALA A 138 11.28 7.23 -17.80
C ALA A 138 10.36 6.39 -16.91
N ASN A 139 9.29 6.99 -16.38
CA ASN A 139 8.39 6.29 -15.49
C ASN A 139 7.69 5.13 -16.20
N THR A 140 7.89 3.92 -15.67
CA THR A 140 7.24 2.70 -16.18
C THR A 140 6.06 2.28 -15.30
N GLN A 141 6.06 2.72 -14.04
CA GLN A 141 5.15 2.22 -13.01
C GLN A 141 3.80 2.94 -12.93
N LYS A 142 3.53 3.91 -13.83
CA LYS A 142 2.26 4.65 -13.93
C LYS A 142 1.77 5.21 -12.58
N ASN A 143 2.67 5.84 -11.81
CA ASN A 143 2.36 6.26 -10.45
C ASN A 143 1.22 7.30 -10.43
N ALA A 144 0.31 7.12 -9.48
CA ALA A 144 -0.79 8.02 -9.19
C ALA A 144 -0.85 8.32 -7.68
N PHE A 145 -1.19 9.55 -7.34
CA PHE A 145 -1.21 10.05 -5.97
C PHE A 145 -2.58 10.57 -5.58
N TYR A 146 -3.03 10.19 -4.38
CA TYR A 146 -4.35 10.52 -3.85
C TYR A 146 -4.26 11.08 -2.44
N GLN A 147 -5.19 11.97 -2.10
CA GLN A 147 -5.53 12.29 -0.72
C GLN A 147 -6.83 11.58 -0.37
N ILE A 148 -6.82 10.87 0.76
CA ILE A 148 -7.93 10.13 1.32
C ILE A 148 -8.35 10.82 2.62
N THR A 149 -9.64 11.12 2.76
CA THR A 149 -10.23 11.66 3.99
C THR A 149 -11.30 10.68 4.45
N LEU A 150 -11.20 10.15 5.67
CA LEU A 150 -12.11 9.10 6.18
C LEU A 150 -13.31 9.66 6.97
N GLY A 151 -13.35 10.97 7.18
CA GLY A 151 -14.38 11.69 7.93
C GLY A 151 -13.85 13.05 8.40
N ALA A 152 -14.75 13.93 8.87
CA ALA A 152 -14.43 15.33 9.18
C ALA A 152 -13.38 15.53 10.29
N SER A 153 -13.19 14.55 11.18
CA SER A 153 -12.27 14.63 12.32
C SER A 153 -10.99 13.80 12.15
N ALA A 154 -10.86 13.05 11.05
CA ALA A 154 -9.68 12.24 10.76
C ALA A 154 -8.60 13.09 10.07
N ALA A 155 -7.33 12.85 10.38
CA ALA A 155 -6.25 13.43 9.58
C ALA A 155 -6.27 12.82 8.16
N PRO A 156 -5.96 13.60 7.11
CA PRO A 156 -5.89 13.05 5.77
C PRO A 156 -4.77 12.01 5.68
N VAL A 157 -5.05 10.93 4.96
CA VAL A 157 -4.05 9.93 4.56
C VAL A 157 -3.72 10.18 3.09
N PHE A 158 -2.45 10.08 2.72
CA PHE A 158 -2.03 10.24 1.34
C PHE A 158 -1.64 8.88 0.79
N ALA A 159 -2.05 8.57 -0.43
CA ALA A 159 -1.71 7.31 -1.08
C ALA A 159 -0.88 7.58 -2.33
N GLU A 160 0.17 6.79 -2.52
CA GLU A 160 0.75 6.52 -3.83
C GLU A 160 0.27 5.15 -4.28
N ALA A 161 -0.10 5.03 -5.54
CA ALA A 161 -0.42 3.76 -6.17
C ALA A 161 0.43 3.63 -7.43
N PHE A 162 1.00 2.45 -7.65
CA PHE A 162 1.83 2.19 -8.82
C PHE A 162 1.78 0.72 -9.20
N ILE A 163 2.15 0.46 -10.45
CA ILE A 163 2.04 -0.83 -11.10
C ILE A 163 3.44 -1.31 -11.41
N ASP A 164 3.72 -2.56 -11.06
CA ASP A 164 4.90 -3.25 -11.52
C ASP A 164 4.47 -4.29 -12.56
N ASP A 165 4.59 -3.93 -13.84
CA ASP A 165 4.21 -4.79 -14.96
C ASP A 165 5.25 -5.88 -15.23
N ASP A 166 6.48 -5.72 -14.71
CA ASP A 166 7.56 -6.70 -14.85
C ASP A 166 7.64 -7.54 -13.58
N GLY A 167 6.72 -8.51 -13.43
CA GLY A 167 6.85 -9.55 -12.41
C GLY A 167 8.10 -10.44 -12.60
N GLY A 168 8.94 -10.15 -13.59
CA GLY A 168 10.11 -10.90 -13.97
C GLY A 168 9.78 -12.36 -14.25
N ASN A 169 10.72 -13.26 -13.92
CA ASN A 169 10.49 -14.71 -13.97
C ASN A 169 9.60 -15.22 -12.81
N GLN A 170 9.04 -14.34 -11.98
CA GLN A 170 8.43 -14.69 -10.69
C GLN A 170 6.91 -14.46 -10.66
N GLY A 171 6.31 -13.91 -11.72
CA GLY A 171 4.86 -13.79 -11.79
C GLY A 171 4.34 -12.73 -12.75
N PRO A 172 3.04 -12.45 -12.69
CA PRO A 172 2.34 -11.58 -13.63
C PRO A 172 2.52 -10.07 -13.37
N GLY A 173 3.35 -9.69 -12.39
CA GLY A 173 3.46 -8.33 -11.89
C GLY A 173 2.58 -8.06 -10.65
N SER A 174 2.53 -6.81 -10.22
CA SER A 174 1.81 -6.40 -9.01
C SER A 174 1.20 -5.00 -9.10
N THR A 175 0.25 -4.72 -8.23
CA THR A 175 -0.24 -3.37 -7.94
C THR A 175 0.10 -3.04 -6.50
N THR A 176 0.81 -1.93 -6.27
CA THR A 176 1.22 -1.50 -4.94
C THR A 176 0.51 -0.21 -4.54
N PHE A 177 0.09 -0.14 -3.28
CA PHE A 177 -0.41 1.07 -2.64
C PHE A 177 0.44 1.40 -1.42
N VAL A 178 0.97 2.60 -1.33
CA VAL A 178 1.70 3.09 -0.16
C VAL A 178 0.97 4.26 0.45
N PHE A 179 0.65 4.18 1.74
CA PHE A 179 -0.06 5.19 2.48
C PHE A 179 0.89 5.96 3.41
N TYR A 180 0.78 7.28 3.40
CA TYR A 180 1.58 8.23 4.14
C TYR A 180 0.70 9.11 5.02
N ARG A 181 1.27 9.58 6.14
CA ARG A 181 0.61 10.54 7.03
C ARG A 181 0.70 12.00 6.56
N SER A 182 1.58 12.27 5.59
CA SER A 182 1.79 13.59 4.99
C SER A 182 1.86 13.48 3.47
N LYS A 183 1.58 14.58 2.76
CA LYS A 183 1.70 14.62 1.30
C LYS A 183 3.14 14.29 0.91
N PRO A 184 3.40 13.28 0.05
CA PRO A 184 4.75 12.88 -0.34
C PRO A 184 5.33 13.83 -1.40
N ALA A 185 5.38 15.13 -1.09
CA ALA A 185 5.72 16.20 -2.05
C ALA A 185 7.12 16.03 -2.66
N GLN A 186 8.12 15.71 -1.85
CA GLN A 186 9.49 15.48 -2.33
C GLN A 186 9.56 14.32 -3.34
N ARG A 187 8.75 13.28 -3.12
CA ARG A 187 8.67 12.13 -4.01
C ARG A 187 7.99 12.50 -5.33
N MET A 188 6.85 13.19 -5.26
CA MET A 188 6.15 13.69 -6.45
C MET A 188 7.03 14.63 -7.28
N GLU A 189 7.79 15.51 -6.63
CA GLU A 189 8.74 16.44 -7.27
C GLU A 189 9.89 15.68 -7.93
N ALA A 190 10.53 14.74 -7.22
CA ALA A 190 11.63 13.93 -7.75
C ALA A 190 11.21 13.13 -9.00
N MET A 191 9.97 12.67 -9.04
CA MET A 191 9.38 11.94 -10.18
C MET A 191 8.82 12.86 -11.26
N ARG A 192 8.80 14.19 -11.03
CA ARG A 192 8.20 15.21 -11.91
C ARG A 192 6.74 14.92 -12.25
N CYS A 193 5.96 14.58 -11.22
CA CYS A 193 4.53 14.33 -11.39
C CYS A 193 3.77 15.62 -11.68
N LYS A 194 2.70 15.51 -12.49
CA LYS A 194 1.74 16.60 -12.70
C LYS A 194 0.78 16.64 -11.51
N GLU A 195 0.72 17.76 -10.80
CA GLU A 195 -0.23 18.00 -9.72
C GLU A 195 -1.63 18.41 -10.23
N THR A 196 -2.66 18.22 -9.40
CA THR A 196 -4.08 18.51 -9.69
C THR A 196 -4.78 19.30 -8.61
#